data_AF-W4H6P4-F1
#
_entry.id   AF-W4H6P4-F1
#
_cell.length_a   1.000
_cell.length_b   1.000
_cell.length_c   1.000
_cell.angle_alpha   90.00
_cell.angle_beta   90.00
_cell.angle_gamma   90.00
#
_symmetry.space_group_name_H-M   'P 1'
#
loop_
_entity.id
_entity.type
_entity.pdbx_description
1 polymer ?
#
loop_
_entity_poly.entity_id
_entity_poly.type
_entity_poly.pdbx_seq_one_letter_code
_entity_poly.pdbx_strand_id
1 'polypeptide(L)'
;MPRNSTITDDEYDEITSLYYPDDKLSQARKPKHKGKRLCFIAGILDDGPDGSKLLATRVFRGGSRQTKDYHGMFNHAYFVNWMKELMDELDVLGKSGAVIVMDNASYHKGVPHDTPKGT
;
A
#
# COMPACT_ATOMS: atom_id res chain seq x y z
N MET A 1 17.78 31.79 14.96
CA MET A 1 17.88 31.94 13.49
C MET A 1 18.09 30.55 12.90
N PRO A 2 17.03 29.84 12.46
CA PRO A 2 17.23 28.57 11.78
C PRO A 2 17.74 28.85 10.36
N ARG A 3 18.78 28.12 9.94
CA ARG A 3 19.24 28.11 8.55
C ARG A 3 18.25 27.30 7.74
N ASN A 4 17.71 27.90 6.69
CA ASN A 4 17.02 27.18 5.61
C ASN A 4 17.96 26.09 5.09
N SER A 5 17.61 24.82 5.29
CA SER A 5 18.16 23.71 4.51
C SER A 5 17.39 23.68 3.21
N THR A 6 17.95 24.31 2.18
CA THR A 6 17.52 24.16 0.80
C THR A 6 17.68 22.69 0.44
N ILE A 7 16.56 22.01 0.15
CA ILE A 7 16.58 20.69 -0.49
C ILE A 7 17.38 20.88 -1.78
N THR A 8 18.50 20.17 -1.90
CA THR A 8 19.34 20.22 -3.10
C THR A 8 18.59 19.53 -4.23
N ASP A 9 18.72 20.04 -5.45
CA ASP A 9 18.05 19.49 -6.65
C ASP A 9 18.31 17.97 -6.82
N ASP A 10 19.45 17.48 -6.30
CA ASP A 10 19.83 16.06 -6.27
C ASP A 10 18.88 15.16 -5.45
N GLU A 11 18.25 15.70 -4.39
CA GLU A 11 17.31 14.96 -3.53
C GLU A 11 15.89 14.96 -4.12
N TYR A 12 15.57 15.92 -5.00
CA TYR A 12 14.33 15.94 -5.79
C TYR A 12 14.37 14.94 -6.96
N ASP A 13 15.55 14.69 -7.52
CA ASP A 13 15.73 13.77 -8.66
C ASP A 13 15.64 12.29 -8.27
N GLU A 14 15.92 11.93 -7.02
CA GLU A 14 15.88 10.52 -6.61
C GLU A 14 14.43 9.98 -6.56
N ILE A 15 13.45 10.82 -6.21
CA ILE A 15 12.03 10.46 -6.12
C ILE A 15 11.37 10.45 -7.52
N THR A 16 11.83 11.29 -8.45
CA THR A 16 11.33 11.33 -9.84
C THR A 16 12.00 10.30 -10.75
N SER A 17 13.20 9.78 -10.40
CA SER A 17 13.94 8.80 -11.23
C SER A 17 13.32 7.40 -11.29
N LEU A 18 12.21 7.14 -10.59
CA LEU A 18 11.42 5.93 -10.77
C LEU A 18 10.79 5.82 -12.18
N TYR A 19 10.80 6.92 -12.95
CA TYR A 19 10.43 6.95 -14.35
C TYR A 19 11.65 7.37 -15.19
N TYR A 20 12.26 6.42 -15.90
CA TYR A 20 13.35 6.77 -16.83
C TYR A 20 12.72 7.40 -18.09
N PRO A 21 13.23 8.53 -18.59
CA PRO A 21 12.65 9.22 -19.76
C PRO A 21 12.70 8.39 -21.05
N ASP A 22 13.53 7.35 -21.08
CA ASP A 22 13.63 6.35 -22.15
C ASP A 22 12.83 5.07 -21.90
N ASP A 23 11.95 5.04 -20.87
CA ASP A 23 10.97 3.98 -20.68
C ASP A 23 9.98 4.00 -21.85
N LYS A 24 10.39 3.40 -22.97
CA LYS A 24 9.51 3.07 -24.08
C LYS A 24 8.36 2.28 -23.48
N LEU A 25 7.12 2.76 -23.63
CA LEU A 25 5.89 2.02 -23.34
C LEU A 25 6.08 0.59 -23.83
N SER A 26 6.41 -0.33 -22.92
CA SER A 26 6.94 -1.62 -23.30
C SER A 26 5.78 -2.43 -23.90
N GLN A 27 5.60 -2.34 -25.21
CA GLN A 27 4.74 -3.25 -25.99
C GLN A 27 5.38 -4.64 -26.15
N ALA A 28 6.50 -4.91 -25.46
CA ALA A 28 7.00 -6.26 -25.30
C ALA A 28 6.02 -7.06 -24.43
N ARG A 29 5.38 -8.09 -25.00
CA ARG A 29 4.62 -9.08 -24.23
C ARG A 29 5.57 -9.68 -23.20
N LYS A 30 5.45 -9.27 -21.94
CA LYS A 30 6.24 -9.80 -20.83
C LYS A 30 6.19 -11.34 -20.90
N PRO A 31 7.34 -12.04 -20.89
CA PRO A 31 7.34 -13.49 -20.88
C PRO A 31 6.47 -13.99 -19.72
N LYS A 32 5.46 -14.83 -20.02
CA LYS A 32 4.59 -15.44 -19.00
C LYS A 32 5.36 -16.52 -18.26
N HIS A 33 6.28 -16.14 -17.39
CA HIS A 33 6.84 -17.07 -16.42
C HIS A 33 5.76 -17.37 -15.37
N LYS A 34 5.50 -18.66 -15.10
CA LYS A 34 4.80 -19.09 -13.87
C LYS A 34 5.75 -18.94 -12.67
N GLY A 35 6.24 -17.72 -12.47
CA GLY A 35 7.19 -17.35 -11.44
C GLY A 35 6.54 -17.29 -10.07
N LYS A 36 7.37 -17.33 -9.02
CA LYS A 36 6.93 -17.00 -7.67
C LYS A 36 6.56 -15.52 -7.61
N ARG A 37 5.52 -15.17 -6.87
CA ARG A 37 5.08 -13.79 -6.65
C ARG A 37 5.31 -13.43 -5.19
N LEU A 38 5.80 -12.22 -4.95
CA LEU A 38 5.81 -11.61 -3.62
C LEU A 38 4.70 -10.56 -3.64
N CYS A 39 3.73 -10.68 -2.75
CA CYS A 39 2.67 -9.70 -2.55
C CYS A 39 2.81 -9.16 -1.12
N PHE A 40 2.55 -7.88 -0.91
CA PHE A 40 2.52 -7.31 0.43
C PHE A 40 1.49 -6.19 0.49
N ILE A 41 1.09 -5.85 1.71
CA ILE A 41 0.22 -4.71 2.01
C ILE A 41 0.84 -3.99 3.21
N ALA A 42 0.84 -2.66 3.16
CA ALA A 42 1.36 -1.79 4.20
C ALA A 42 0.70 -0.42 4.08
N GLY A 43 0.46 0.23 5.22
CA GLY A 43 0.20 1.66 5.27
C GLY A 43 1.53 2.40 5.26
N ILE A 44 1.59 3.55 4.57
CA ILE A 44 2.75 4.44 4.62
C ILE A 44 2.28 5.69 5.35
N LEU A 45 2.82 5.92 6.54
CA LEU A 45 2.57 7.13 7.31
C LEU A 45 3.63 8.16 6.93
N ASP A 46 3.18 9.32 6.46
CA ASP A 46 3.99 10.54 6.42
C ASP A 46 3.83 11.28 7.75
N ASP A 47 4.95 11.50 8.43
CA ASP A 47 5.03 12.24 9.69
C ASP A 47 6.34 13.05 9.77
N GLY A 48 6.81 13.52 8.60
CA GLY A 48 8.07 14.24 8.48
C GLY A 48 9.31 13.33 8.47
N PRO A 49 10.52 13.91 8.39
CA PRO A 49 11.76 13.18 8.11
C PRO A 49 12.07 12.02 9.07
N ASP A 50 11.77 12.21 10.36
CA ASP A 50 12.08 11.23 11.42
C ASP A 50 10.87 10.43 11.90
N GLY A 51 9.65 10.82 11.50
CA GLY A 51 8.40 10.21 11.95
C GLY A 51 7.81 9.19 10.99
N SER A 52 8.13 9.30 9.70
CA SER A 52 7.56 8.49 8.63
C SER A 52 7.90 7.01 8.76
N LYS A 53 6.93 6.14 8.50
CA LYS A 53 7.09 4.68 8.70
C LYS A 53 6.07 3.84 7.94
N LEU A 54 6.41 2.56 7.79
CA LEU A 54 5.48 1.52 7.36
C LEU A 54 4.66 1.02 8.54
N LEU A 55 3.35 0.91 8.34
CA LEU A 55 2.37 0.42 9.31
C LEU A 55 1.68 -0.84 8.81
N ALA A 56 1.22 -1.69 9.73
CA ALA A 56 0.43 -2.89 9.48
C ALA A 56 0.99 -3.77 8.35
N THR A 57 2.32 -3.89 8.24
CA THR A 57 2.94 -4.55 7.08
C THR A 57 2.73 -6.06 7.12
N ARG A 58 2.31 -6.64 5.99
CA ARG A 58 2.14 -8.10 5.80
C ARG A 58 2.72 -8.52 4.46
N VAL A 59 3.46 -9.63 4.43
CA VAL A 59 4.15 -10.16 3.24
C VAL A 59 3.68 -11.58 2.93
N PHE A 60 3.39 -11.84 1.65
CA PHE A 60 2.84 -13.08 1.11
C PHE A 60 3.70 -13.58 -0.04
N ARG A 61 3.93 -14.89 -0.10
CA ARG A 61 4.71 -15.54 -1.16
C ARG A 61 3.83 -16.55 -1.92
N GLY A 62 3.52 -16.27 -3.18
CA GLY A 62 2.76 -17.15 -4.09
C GLY A 62 3.65 -17.89 -5.09
N GLY A 63 3.17 -19.00 -5.68
CA GLY A 63 3.91 -19.79 -6.67
C GLY A 63 3.33 -21.19 -6.88
N SER A 64 3.92 -21.98 -7.80
CA SER A 64 3.39 -23.26 -8.34
C SER A 64 3.15 -24.41 -7.35
N ARG A 65 3.35 -24.20 -6.05
CA ARG A 65 3.05 -25.15 -4.96
C ARG A 65 2.57 -24.46 -3.66
N GLN A 66 2.23 -23.18 -3.74
CA GLN A 66 1.66 -22.41 -2.64
C GLN A 66 0.19 -22.17 -3.00
N THR A 67 -0.71 -22.83 -2.29
CA THR A 67 -2.15 -22.97 -2.59
C THR A 67 -2.98 -21.71 -2.42
N LYS A 68 -2.37 -20.57 -2.10
CA LYS A 68 -3.12 -19.34 -1.86
C LYS A 68 -2.98 -18.39 -3.04
N ASP A 69 -4.02 -18.40 -3.86
CA ASP A 69 -4.31 -17.32 -4.78
C ASP A 69 -4.47 -16.03 -3.98
N TYR A 70 -3.62 -15.04 -4.24
CA TYR A 70 -3.72 -13.74 -3.56
C TYR A 70 -5.05 -13.05 -3.87
N HIS A 71 -5.67 -13.33 -5.02
CA HIS A 71 -7.01 -12.82 -5.33
C HIS A 71 -8.07 -13.33 -4.34
N GLY A 72 -7.91 -14.53 -3.78
CA GLY A 72 -8.80 -15.04 -2.72
C GLY A 72 -8.43 -14.54 -1.32
N MET A 73 -7.16 -14.18 -1.09
CA MET A 73 -6.68 -13.70 0.21
C MET A 73 -7.09 -12.26 0.49
N PHE A 74 -7.03 -11.37 -0.50
CA PHE A 74 -7.44 -9.97 -0.36
C PHE A 74 -8.95 -9.81 -0.54
N ASN A 75 -9.70 -10.37 0.40
CA ASN A 75 -11.15 -10.20 0.48
C ASN A 75 -11.53 -9.14 1.53
N HIS A 76 -12.82 -8.83 1.61
CA HIS A 76 -13.32 -7.79 2.51
C HIS A 76 -13.02 -8.07 3.98
N ALA A 77 -13.18 -9.32 4.45
CA ALA A 77 -12.90 -9.67 5.84
C ALA A 77 -11.42 -9.51 6.19
N TYR A 78 -10.54 -9.90 5.28
CA TYR A 78 -9.10 -9.66 5.41
C TYR A 78 -8.79 -8.15 5.48
N PHE A 79 -9.38 -7.36 4.58
CA PHE A 79 -9.22 -5.92 4.54
C PHE A 79 -9.67 -5.23 5.84
N VAL A 80 -10.83 -5.60 6.39
CA VAL A 80 -11.33 -5.04 7.66
C VAL A 80 -10.38 -5.34 8.82
N ASN A 81 -9.89 -6.58 8.91
CA ASN A 81 -8.93 -6.95 9.96
C ASN A 81 -7.61 -6.18 9.81
N TRP A 82 -7.10 -6.06 8.58
CA TRP A 82 -5.89 -5.28 8.31
C TRP A 82 -6.07 -3.78 8.60
N MET A 83 -7.22 -3.20 8.23
CA MET A 83 -7.56 -1.81 8.55
C MET A 83 -7.64 -1.60 10.06
N LYS A 84 -8.17 -2.56 10.83
CA LYS A 84 -8.15 -2.48 12.29
C LYS A 84 -6.72 -2.40 12.82
N GLU A 85 -5.82 -3.27 12.36
CA GLU A 85 -4.40 -3.24 12.77
C GLU A 85 -3.74 -1.89 12.41
N LEU A 86 -4.05 -1.33 11.24
CA LEU A 86 -3.58 0.00 10.84
C LEU A 86 -4.06 1.09 11.81
N MET A 87 -5.34 1.06 12.20
CA MET A 87 -5.91 2.02 13.15
C MET A 87 -5.32 1.86 14.55
N ASP A 88 -5.11 0.62 15.02
CA ASP A 88 -4.49 0.33 16.31
C ASP A 88 -3.03 0.86 16.35
N GLU A 89 -2.27 0.70 15.26
CA GLU A 89 -0.91 1.27 15.17
C GLU A 89 -0.90 2.81 15.13
N LEU A 90 -1.86 3.44 14.44
CA LEU A 90 -2.01 4.90 14.46
C LEU A 90 -2.32 5.43 15.87
N ASP A 91 -3.18 4.73 16.62
CA ASP A 91 -3.54 5.09 17.99
C ASP A 91 -2.34 4.97 18.94
N VAL A 92 -1.56 3.88 18.85
CA VAL A 92 -0.32 3.71 19.61
C VAL A 92 0.69 4.84 19.33
N LEU A 93 0.70 5.37 18.11
CA LEU A 93 1.56 6.49 17.71
C LEU A 93 0.97 7.87 18.06
N GLY A 94 -0.22 7.92 18.67
CA GLY A 94 -0.92 9.16 18.99
C GLY A 94 -1.35 9.95 17.75
N LYS A 95 -1.57 9.28 16.61
CA LYS A 95 -1.95 9.93 15.35
C LYS A 95 -3.46 9.98 15.21
N SER A 96 -3.99 11.19 15.34
CA SER A 96 -5.40 11.50 15.08
C SER A 96 -5.56 12.34 13.81
N GLY A 97 -6.67 12.19 13.10
CA GLY A 97 -6.97 13.02 11.91
C GLY A 97 -6.20 12.63 10.66
N ALA A 98 -5.60 11.44 10.63
CA ALA A 98 -4.92 10.92 9.45
C ALA A 98 -5.91 10.71 8.27
N VAL A 99 -5.45 10.99 7.06
CA VAL A 99 -6.20 10.73 5.82
C VAL A 99 -5.66 9.46 5.17
N ILE A 100 -6.53 8.46 4.99
CA ILE A 100 -6.15 7.20 4.34
C ILE A 100 -6.51 7.29 2.85
N VAL A 101 -5.50 7.16 1.99
CA VAL A 101 -5.66 7.15 0.53
C VAL A 101 -5.35 5.75 0.00
N MET A 102 -6.29 5.17 -0.75
CA MET A 102 -6.20 3.83 -1.33
C MET A 102 -6.86 3.79 -2.70
N ASP A 103 -6.61 2.75 -3.48
CA ASP A 103 -7.30 2.51 -4.75
C ASP A 103 -8.77 2.11 -4.53
N ASN A 104 -9.56 2.11 -5.61
CA ASN A 104 -10.99 1.81 -5.57
C ASN A 104 -11.28 0.30 -5.75
N ALA A 105 -10.56 -0.56 -5.03
CA ALA A 105 -10.81 -2.00 -5.07
C ALA A 105 -12.20 -2.34 -4.51
N SER A 106 -12.86 -3.34 -5.11
CA SER A 106 -14.24 -3.70 -4.74
C SER A 106 -14.38 -4.13 -3.27
N TYR A 107 -13.36 -4.82 -2.73
CA TYR A 107 -13.35 -5.31 -1.35
C TYR A 107 -13.14 -4.18 -0.31
N HIS A 108 -12.79 -2.96 -0.70
CA HIS A 108 -12.74 -1.80 0.20
C HIS A 108 -14.14 -1.27 0.57
N LYS A 109 -15.16 -1.57 -0.25
CA LYS A 109 -16.51 -0.98 -0.14
C LYS A 109 -17.54 -1.93 0.47
N GLY A 110 -17.10 -2.95 1.21
CA GLY A 110 -18.03 -3.85 1.86
C GLY A 110 -18.81 -3.12 2.96
N VAL A 111 -20.10 -3.41 3.03
CA VAL A 111 -20.99 -2.91 4.07
C VAL A 111 -21.20 -4.02 5.11
N PRO A 112 -21.36 -3.67 6.40
CA PRO A 112 -21.75 -4.63 7.43
C PRO A 112 -22.96 -5.46 7.01
N HIS A 113 -23.01 -6.74 7.42
CA HIS A 113 -24.08 -7.66 7.01
C HIS A 113 -25.49 -7.16 7.41
N ASP A 114 -25.56 -6.43 8.51
CA ASP A 114 -26.76 -5.80 9.08
C ASP A 114 -27.12 -4.45 8.44
N THR A 115 -26.36 -3.99 7.45
CA THR A 115 -26.67 -2.75 6.73
C THR A 115 -28.04 -2.88 6.03
N PRO A 116 -29.01 -2.01 6.35
CA PRO A 116 -30.30 -2.01 5.66
C PRO A 116 -30.11 -1.86 4.16
N LYS A 117 -30.66 -2.80 3.38
CA LYS A 117 -30.70 -2.69 1.92
C LYS A 117 -32.00 -1.98 1.55
N GLY A 118 -31.90 -0.98 0.67
CA GLY A 118 -33.08 -0.29 0.14
C GLY A 118 -34.04 -1.30 -0.49
N THR A 119 -35.32 -1.20 -0.12
CA THR A 119 -36.44 -1.93 -0.73
C THR A 119 -36.77 -1.41 -2.10
#